data_AF-A0A525BY72-F1
#
_entry.id   AF-A0A525BY72-F1
#
_cell.length_a   1.000
_cell.length_b   1.000
_cell.length_c   1.000
_cell.angle_alpha   90.00
_cell.angle_beta   90.00
_cell.angle_gamma   90.00
#
_symmetry.space_group_name_H-M   'P 1'
#
loop_
_entity.id
_entity.type
_entity.pdbx_description
1 polymer ?
#
loop_
_entity_poly.entity_id
_entity_poly.type
_entity_poly.pdbx_seq_one_letter_code
_entity_poly.pdbx_strand_id
1 'polypeptide(L)'
;MSVKKSLIFGVIAMAISTMVSALPSGVAGYGVYIKNSEKYQPVTAYDANIVKIKTINNILNVDNNGVSIELLIYQKDFDQSAVTFKKSDFANFVNKNNLSANIESVKNEKDLYRVTFKDSFKNAAIIYINSHQLFGWNQGVVVIGNIEKGLEITFSDKNRTPADILPDLENAIEVFPNNKEFKKILPKIQKAKIEVEAERYYGYADEEWEKYKNAKSLKAKISFLKRCKAYLNGYLENYPNEKRADEAKKRIETINSKLEI
;
A
#
# COMPACT_ATOMS: atom_id res chain seq x y z
N MET A 1 71.71 12.14 60.17
CA MET A 1 70.61 13.09 59.88
C MET A 1 70.24 12.98 58.41
N SER A 2 68.98 12.60 58.14
CA SER A 2 68.08 12.97 57.03
C SER A 2 68.70 13.20 55.64
N VAL A 3 68.61 12.33 54.61
CA VAL A 3 67.45 11.82 53.84
C VAL A 3 66.75 12.87 52.94
N LYS A 4 66.82 12.62 51.61
CA LYS A 4 65.87 12.96 50.50
C LYS A 4 65.87 14.42 49.98
N LYS A 5 65.57 14.75 48.71
CA LYS A 5 64.92 14.02 47.61
C LYS A 5 65.13 14.79 46.29
N SER A 6 65.35 14.07 45.18
CA SER A 6 65.23 14.58 43.81
C SER A 6 63.81 15.07 43.51
N LEU A 7 63.67 16.25 42.88
CA LEU A 7 62.44 16.67 42.22
C LEU A 7 62.43 16.08 40.81
N ILE A 8 61.59 15.05 40.61
CA ILE A 8 61.15 14.62 39.29
C ILE A 8 59.82 15.32 39.05
N PHE A 9 59.79 16.29 38.14
CA PHE A 9 58.55 16.88 37.63
C PHE A 9 57.89 15.85 36.71
N GLY A 10 56.92 15.11 37.25
CA GLY A 10 56.03 14.25 36.47
C GLY A 10 55.02 15.09 35.70
N VAL A 11 55.12 15.08 34.38
CA VAL A 11 54.04 15.53 33.49
C VAL A 11 52.91 14.51 33.61
N ILE A 12 51.81 14.89 34.27
CA ILE A 12 50.57 14.12 34.25
C ILE A 12 49.94 14.33 32.88
N ALA A 13 50.18 13.39 31.97
CA ALA A 13 49.39 13.28 30.74
C ALA A 13 47.98 12.80 31.13
N MET A 14 47.03 13.72 31.21
CA MET A 14 45.60 13.38 31.21
C MET A 14 45.25 12.84 29.82
N ALA A 15 45.36 11.53 29.65
CA ALA A 15 44.70 10.84 28.56
C ALA A 15 43.19 10.92 28.80
N ILE A 16 42.54 11.94 28.23
CA ILE A 16 41.08 11.93 28.06
C ILE A 16 40.81 10.82 27.04
N SER A 17 40.57 9.62 27.54
CA SER A 17 39.94 8.56 26.78
C SER A 17 38.51 9.01 26.49
N THR A 18 38.31 9.82 25.45
CA THR A 18 37.02 9.90 24.79
C THR A 18 36.72 8.49 24.31
N MET A 19 35.92 7.75 25.08
CA MET A 19 35.22 6.59 24.54
C MET A 19 34.36 7.13 23.40
N VAL A 20 34.86 7.02 22.17
CA VAL A 20 34.02 7.18 20.99
C VAL A 20 33.11 5.96 21.05
N SER A 21 31.93 6.14 21.64
CA SER A 21 30.89 5.12 21.59
C SER A 21 30.66 4.82 20.11
N ALA A 22 30.98 3.60 19.70
CA ALA A 22 30.79 3.20 18.32
C ALA A 22 29.28 3.20 18.05
N LEU A 23 28.86 3.89 16.98
CA LEU A 23 27.46 3.91 16.56
C LEU A 23 26.94 2.47 16.41
N PRO A 24 25.63 2.24 16.63
CA PRO A 24 25.03 0.92 16.42
C PRO A 24 25.34 0.37 15.02
N SER A 25 25.52 -0.95 14.94
CA SER A 25 25.87 -1.64 13.69
C SER A 25 24.92 -1.28 12.55
N GLY A 26 25.48 -0.77 11.44
CA GLY A 26 24.72 -0.34 10.26
C GLY A 26 24.33 1.14 10.23
N VAL A 27 24.63 1.91 11.29
CA VAL A 27 24.49 3.37 11.29
C VAL A 27 25.81 4.00 10.84
N ALA A 28 25.79 4.73 9.72
CA ALA A 28 27.00 5.31 9.11
C ALA A 28 27.07 6.85 9.20
N GLY A 29 25.96 7.52 9.52
CA GLY A 29 25.87 8.98 9.58
C GLY A 29 24.44 9.46 9.87
N TYR A 30 24.20 10.76 9.83
CA TYR A 30 22.87 11.30 10.09
C TYR A 30 21.83 10.75 9.11
N GLY A 31 20.64 10.45 9.63
CA GLY A 31 19.55 9.83 8.88
C GLY A 31 18.62 9.02 9.77
N VAL A 32 17.67 8.35 9.13
CA VAL A 32 16.74 7.44 9.79
C VAL A 32 17.07 6.01 9.39
N TYR A 33 17.11 5.13 10.38
CA TYR A 33 17.44 3.73 10.20
C TYR A 33 16.37 2.86 10.84
N ILE A 34 16.12 1.70 10.26
CA ILE A 34 15.24 0.68 10.82
C ILE A 34 16.04 -0.57 11.16
N LYS A 35 15.71 -1.18 12.30
CA LYS A 35 16.31 -2.44 12.71
C LYS A 35 15.80 -3.56 11.83
N ASN A 36 16.70 -4.27 11.17
CA ASN A 36 16.42 -5.45 10.39
C ASN A 36 17.40 -6.56 10.81
N SER A 37 16.89 -7.59 11.48
CA SER A 37 17.72 -8.60 12.16
C SER A 37 18.67 -7.94 13.19
N GLU A 38 19.97 -8.19 13.11
CA GLU A 38 20.98 -7.67 14.06
C GLU A 38 21.55 -6.29 13.68
N LYS A 39 21.15 -5.71 12.54
CA LYS A 39 21.74 -4.46 12.02
C LYS A 39 20.67 -3.41 11.72
N TYR A 40 21.10 -2.17 11.68
CA TYR A 40 20.31 -1.04 11.21
C TYR A 40 20.52 -0.82 9.72
N GLN A 41 19.44 -0.50 9.01
CA GLN A 41 19.46 -0.20 7.58
C GLN A 41 18.80 1.16 7.33
N PRO A 42 19.36 2.00 6.46
CA PRO A 42 18.83 3.33 6.19
C PRO A 42 17.45 3.23 5.54
N VAL A 43 16.51 4.05 6.01
CA VAL A 43 15.16 4.15 5.46
C VAL A 43 15.22 4.74 4.05
N THR A 44 14.44 4.19 3.12
CA THR A 44 14.35 4.67 1.74
C THR A 44 13.67 6.04 1.70
N ALA A 45 14.34 7.06 1.17
CA ALA A 45 13.69 8.31 0.81
C ALA A 45 12.82 8.11 -0.43
N TYR A 46 11.57 8.57 -0.40
CA TYR A 46 10.58 8.31 -1.44
C TYR A 46 9.84 9.59 -1.82
N ASP A 47 9.89 9.91 -3.11
CA ASP A 47 9.30 11.11 -3.72
C ASP A 47 7.94 10.80 -4.35
N ALA A 48 6.98 10.42 -3.50
CA ALA A 48 5.57 10.32 -3.88
C ALA A 48 4.71 10.11 -2.65
N ASN A 49 3.50 10.66 -2.65
CA ASN A 49 2.57 10.50 -1.54
C ASN A 49 2.06 9.06 -1.35
N ILE A 50 2.10 8.23 -2.40
CA ILE A 50 1.58 6.86 -2.35
C ILE A 50 2.64 5.91 -2.91
N VAL A 51 2.96 4.86 -2.16
CA VAL A 51 3.79 3.76 -2.64
C VAL A 51 3.04 2.97 -3.70
N LYS A 52 3.65 2.79 -4.85
CA LYS A 52 3.09 1.97 -5.93
C LYS A 52 3.68 0.56 -5.88
N ILE A 53 2.86 -0.46 -6.13
CA ILE A 53 3.29 -1.87 -6.19
C ILE A 53 4.49 -2.02 -7.13
N LYS A 54 4.43 -1.42 -8.33
CA LYS A 54 5.51 -1.45 -9.32
C LYS A 54 6.89 -0.97 -8.83
N THR A 55 6.93 -0.18 -7.75
CA THR A 55 8.18 0.36 -7.18
C THR A 55 8.55 -0.28 -5.84
N ILE A 56 7.77 -1.24 -5.34
CA ILE A 56 7.90 -1.70 -3.97
C ILE A 56 9.22 -2.43 -3.70
N ASN A 57 9.78 -3.13 -4.69
CA ASN A 57 11.08 -3.80 -4.56
C ASN A 57 12.25 -2.81 -4.41
N ASN A 58 12.03 -1.53 -4.70
CA ASN A 58 13.04 -0.48 -4.49
C ASN A 58 12.96 0.14 -3.08
N ILE A 59 11.98 -0.26 -2.28
CA ILE A 59 11.78 0.22 -0.92
C ILE A 59 12.34 -0.82 0.04
N LEU A 60 13.03 -0.37 1.08
CA LEU A 60 13.52 -1.24 2.13
C LEU A 60 12.35 -2.05 2.74
N ASN A 61 12.48 -3.37 2.69
CA ASN A 61 11.56 -4.30 3.33
C ASN A 61 12.21 -4.89 4.59
N VAL A 62 11.49 -4.90 5.70
CA VAL A 62 11.95 -5.39 7.00
C VAL A 62 11.05 -6.51 7.47
N ASP A 63 11.63 -7.65 7.81
CA ASP A 63 10.86 -8.77 8.34
C ASP A 63 10.25 -8.44 9.70
N ASN A 64 9.00 -8.86 9.87
CA ASN A 64 8.23 -8.66 11.09
C ASN A 64 7.98 -10.01 11.76
N ASN A 65 9.03 -10.60 12.31
CA ASN A 65 9.00 -11.88 13.02
C ASN A 65 8.30 -11.78 14.40
N GLY A 66 7.21 -11.00 14.50
CA GLY A 66 6.47 -10.77 15.75
C GLY A 66 7.20 -9.87 16.76
N VAL A 67 8.28 -9.21 16.36
CA VAL A 67 9.06 -8.28 17.19
C VAL A 67 8.57 -6.85 16.96
N SER A 68 8.63 -6.02 18.00
CA SER A 68 8.39 -4.59 17.89
C SER A 68 9.35 -3.95 16.89
N ILE A 69 8.80 -3.22 15.90
CA ILE A 69 9.59 -2.44 14.97
C ILE A 69 10.26 -1.29 15.72
N GLU A 70 11.57 -1.16 15.52
CA GLU A 70 12.44 -0.15 16.15
C GLU A 70 13.15 0.66 15.05
N LEU A 71 13.08 1.98 15.15
CA LEU A 71 13.89 2.89 14.34
C LEU A 71 14.93 3.60 15.20
N LEU A 72 16.01 4.04 14.55
CA LEU A 72 16.91 5.05 15.06
C LEU A 72 16.83 6.29 14.19
N ILE A 73 16.72 7.44 14.82
CA ILE A 73 16.94 8.74 14.19
C ILE A 73 18.28 9.25 14.70
N TYR A 74 19.24 9.43 13.81
CA TYR A 74 20.51 10.07 14.11
C TYR A 74 20.51 11.43 13.45
N GLN A 75 20.33 12.51 14.21
CA GLN A 75 20.17 13.86 13.67
C GLN A 75 20.59 14.92 14.68
N LYS A 76 21.47 15.83 14.25
CA LYS A 76 21.83 17.00 15.04
C LYS A 76 20.63 17.92 15.23
N ASP A 77 20.47 18.45 16.45
CA ASP A 77 19.42 19.41 16.81
C ASP A 77 18.02 18.88 16.45
N PHE A 78 17.79 17.59 16.74
CA PHE A 78 16.57 16.89 16.39
C PHE A 78 15.35 17.47 17.11
N ASP A 79 14.35 17.91 16.33
CA ASP A 79 13.06 18.34 16.83
C ASP A 79 12.03 17.21 16.67
N GLN A 80 11.69 16.58 17.78
CA GLN A 80 10.68 15.51 17.81
C GLN A 80 9.32 15.96 17.26
N SER A 81 8.95 17.23 17.43
CA SER A 81 7.66 17.76 16.95
C SER A 81 7.60 17.88 15.43
N ALA A 82 8.76 17.89 14.76
CA ALA A 82 8.91 17.97 13.30
C ALA A 82 8.89 16.59 12.62
N VAL A 83 8.62 15.51 13.36
CA VAL A 83 8.49 14.15 12.80
C VAL A 83 7.11 13.60 13.05
N THR A 84 6.49 13.09 11.98
CA THR A 84 5.23 12.35 12.09
C THR A 84 5.34 11.00 11.40
N PHE A 85 4.74 9.99 12.02
CA PHE A 85 4.67 8.64 11.47
C PHE A 85 3.25 8.35 11.03
N LYS A 86 3.12 7.74 9.86
CA LYS A 86 1.85 7.23 9.35
C LYS A 86 2.01 5.79 8.89
N LYS A 87 0.92 5.03 8.95
CA LYS A 87 0.85 3.69 8.40
C LYS A 87 -0.25 3.57 7.35
N SER A 88 -0.02 2.78 6.31
CA SER A 88 -1.07 2.27 5.44
C SER A 88 -0.86 0.77 5.20
N ASP A 89 -1.87 0.12 4.64
CA ASP A 89 -1.74 -1.19 4.00
C ASP A 89 -1.87 -1.06 2.48
N PHE A 90 -1.60 -2.15 1.75
CA PHE A 90 -1.78 -2.23 0.30
C PHE A 90 -3.26 -2.26 -0.11
N ALA A 91 -4.16 -2.62 0.80
CA ALA A 91 -5.59 -2.58 0.53
C ALA A 91 -6.12 -1.14 0.47
N ASN A 92 -5.49 -0.20 1.18
CA ASN A 92 -5.97 1.16 1.32
C ASN A 92 -4.82 2.19 1.34
N PHE A 93 -4.04 2.25 0.26
CA PHE A 93 -2.89 3.15 0.14
C PHE A 93 -3.20 4.65 0.32
N VAL A 94 -4.45 5.05 0.05
CA VAL A 94 -4.91 6.44 0.15
C VAL A 94 -5.09 6.84 1.62
N ASN A 95 -5.58 5.91 2.45
CA ASN A 95 -5.85 6.18 3.86
C ASN A 95 -4.63 5.86 4.73
N LYS A 96 -3.84 6.91 4.97
CA LYS A 96 -2.74 6.87 5.93
C LYS A 96 -3.25 7.19 7.33
N ASN A 97 -3.16 6.24 8.23
CA ASN A 97 -3.49 6.44 9.64
C ASN A 97 -2.27 6.95 10.39
N ASN A 98 -2.46 7.88 11.33
CA ASN A 98 -1.39 8.28 12.22
C ASN A 98 -0.91 7.07 13.03
N LEU A 99 0.40 6.93 13.14
CA LEU A 99 1.06 5.84 13.85
C LEU A 99 1.65 6.39 15.14
N SER A 100 1.22 5.82 16.28
CA SER A 100 1.72 6.28 17.58
C SER A 100 3.13 5.75 17.80
N ALA A 101 4.05 6.67 18.05
CA ALA A 101 5.45 6.38 18.27
C ALA A 101 5.91 6.96 19.61
N ASN A 102 6.73 6.22 20.33
CA ASN A 102 7.49 6.73 21.46
C ASN A 102 8.92 7.03 20.99
N ILE A 103 9.42 8.23 21.28
CA ILE A 103 10.77 8.65 20.90
C ILE A 103 11.55 8.97 22.17
N GLU A 104 12.69 8.30 22.33
CA GLU A 104 13.56 8.45 23.51
C GLU A 104 15.00 8.63 23.07
N SER A 105 15.74 9.52 23.75
CA SER A 105 17.19 9.64 23.52
C SER A 105 17.92 8.37 23.92
N VAL A 106 18.88 7.95 23.10
CA VAL A 106 19.71 6.78 23.41
C VAL A 106 20.75 7.19 24.46
N LYS A 107 20.77 6.46 25.58
CA LYS A 107 21.67 6.76 26.69
C LYS A 107 23.13 6.73 26.23
N ASN A 108 23.88 7.78 26.58
CA ASN A 108 25.31 7.96 26.26
C ASN A 108 25.63 8.12 24.76
N GLU A 109 24.62 8.33 23.90
CA GLU A 109 24.81 8.58 22.48
C GLU A 109 24.25 9.96 22.12
N LYS A 110 25.10 10.84 21.60
CA LYS A 110 24.69 12.19 21.21
C LYS A 110 23.90 12.15 19.90
N ASP A 111 22.87 12.98 19.79
CA ASP A 111 22.06 13.17 18.58
C ASP A 111 21.30 11.92 18.11
N LEU A 112 21.24 10.87 18.95
CA LEU A 112 20.65 9.58 18.61
C LEU A 112 19.37 9.32 19.41
N TYR A 113 18.31 8.98 18.70
CA TYR A 113 16.97 8.79 19.27
C TYR A 113 16.39 7.46 18.80
N ARG A 114 15.83 6.69 19.73
CA ARG A 114 15.13 5.45 19.47
C ARG A 114 13.65 5.74 19.29
N VAL A 115 13.07 5.21 18.22
CA VAL A 115 11.64 5.23 17.97
C VAL A 115 11.10 3.82 18.12
N THR A 116 10.07 3.66 18.94
CA THR A 116 9.33 2.40 19.08
C THR A 116 7.86 2.64 18.78
N PHE A 117 7.25 1.68 18.10
CA PHE A 117 5.82 1.73 17.77
C PHE A 117 5.05 0.81 18.72
N LYS A 118 3.88 1.28 19.18
CA LYS A 118 3.00 0.50 20.05
C LYS A 118 2.14 -0.50 19.26
N ASP A 119 1.92 -0.20 17.99
CA ASP A 119 1.10 -1.00 17.09
C ASP A 119 1.85 -2.25 16.61
N SER A 120 1.12 -3.36 16.48
CA SER A 120 1.57 -4.49 15.66
C SER A 120 1.38 -4.17 14.17
N PHE A 121 2.27 -4.69 13.34
CA PHE A 121 2.21 -4.51 11.89
C PHE A 121 1.72 -5.79 11.22
N LYS A 122 0.84 -5.64 10.23
CA LYS A 122 0.47 -6.74 9.33
C LYS A 122 1.54 -6.91 8.26
N ASN A 123 1.53 -8.06 7.58
CA ASN A 123 2.32 -8.26 6.37
C ASN A 123 2.01 -7.17 5.33
N ALA A 124 3.05 -6.66 4.70
CA ALA A 124 3.01 -5.54 3.76
C ALA A 124 2.49 -4.22 4.36
N ALA A 125 2.59 -4.01 5.68
CA ALA A 125 2.32 -2.67 6.22
C ALA A 125 3.38 -1.69 5.72
N ILE A 126 2.99 -0.46 5.39
CA ILE A 126 3.90 0.59 4.93
C ILE A 126 3.97 1.65 6.01
N ILE A 127 5.18 1.94 6.50
CA ILE A 127 5.45 3.05 7.41
C ILE A 127 5.96 4.22 6.59
N TYR A 128 5.35 5.38 6.80
CA TYR A 128 5.75 6.66 6.25
C TYR A 128 6.29 7.55 7.38
N ILE A 129 7.45 8.14 7.15
CA ILE A 129 8.15 9.03 8.08
C ILE A 129 8.23 10.40 7.43
N ASN A 130 7.41 11.35 7.90
CA ASN A 130 7.40 12.71 7.36
C ASN A 130 8.24 13.60 8.26
N SER A 131 9.32 14.13 7.70
CA SER A 131 10.13 15.16 8.34
C SER A 131 10.97 15.88 7.30
N HIS A 132 10.76 17.18 7.15
CA HIS A 132 11.59 18.01 6.28
C HIS A 132 13.05 18.05 6.72
N GLN A 133 13.30 17.95 8.03
CA GLN A 133 14.65 17.92 8.60
C GLN A 133 15.42 16.66 8.16
N LEU A 134 14.73 15.53 8.00
CA LEU A 134 15.37 14.24 7.73
C LEU A 134 15.39 13.87 6.24
N PHE A 135 14.37 14.31 5.48
CA PHE A 135 14.16 13.87 4.10
C PHE A 135 13.94 15.03 3.10
N GLY A 136 14.02 16.29 3.53
CA GLY A 136 13.74 17.44 2.67
C GLY A 136 12.30 17.44 2.16
N TRP A 137 12.11 17.44 0.84
CA TRP A 137 10.77 17.33 0.23
C TRP A 137 10.24 15.89 0.13
N ASN A 138 11.09 14.91 0.42
CA ASN A 138 10.71 13.50 0.40
C ASN A 138 10.13 13.07 1.75
N GLN A 139 9.57 11.85 1.77
CA GLN A 139 9.25 11.13 3.01
C GLN A 139 10.10 9.86 3.09
N GLY A 140 10.43 9.43 4.31
CA GLY A 140 11.00 8.10 4.53
C GLY A 140 9.93 7.03 4.42
N VAL A 141 10.23 5.91 3.76
CA VAL A 141 9.30 4.80 3.58
C VAL A 141 9.99 3.47 3.89
N VAL A 142 9.28 2.62 4.62
CA VAL A 142 9.67 1.23 4.88
C VAL A 142 8.46 0.31 4.70
N VAL A 143 8.67 -0.86 4.09
CA VAL A 143 7.68 -1.93 4.05
C VAL A 143 7.98 -2.96 5.11
N ILE A 144 6.95 -3.46 5.78
CA ILE A 144 7.05 -4.33 6.94
C ILE A 144 6.43 -5.70 6.63
N GLY A 145 7.20 -6.76 6.88
CA GLY A 145 6.79 -8.16 6.75
C GLY A 145 6.82 -8.69 5.32
N ASN A 146 6.07 -9.79 5.10
CA ASN A 146 6.05 -10.46 3.81
C ASN A 146 5.13 -9.73 2.83
N ILE A 147 5.71 -9.07 1.83
CA ILE A 147 4.99 -8.29 0.82
C ILE A 147 3.99 -9.17 0.05
N GLU A 148 4.45 -10.29 -0.49
CA GLU A 148 3.64 -11.18 -1.34
C GLU A 148 2.39 -11.65 -0.59
N LYS A 149 2.54 -12.11 0.65
CA LYS A 149 1.41 -12.53 1.51
C LYS A 149 0.44 -11.38 1.82
N GLY A 150 0.93 -10.16 2.03
CA GLY A 150 0.07 -9.01 2.28
C GLY A 150 -0.74 -8.62 1.03
N LEU A 151 -0.13 -8.72 -0.15
CA LEU A 151 -0.78 -8.51 -1.44
C LEU A 151 -1.79 -9.63 -1.76
N GLU A 152 -1.49 -10.90 -1.46
CA GLU A 152 -2.42 -12.02 -1.62
C GLU A 152 -3.73 -11.80 -0.84
N ILE A 153 -3.63 -11.32 0.40
CA ILE A 153 -4.79 -10.95 1.23
C ILE A 153 -5.56 -9.80 0.57
N THR A 154 -4.83 -8.78 0.09
CA THR A 154 -5.43 -7.61 -0.56
C THR A 154 -6.22 -7.98 -1.81
N PHE A 155 -5.69 -8.86 -2.66
CA PHE A 155 -6.36 -9.31 -3.89
C PHE A 155 -7.50 -10.30 -3.65
N SER A 156 -7.59 -10.83 -2.43
CA SER A 156 -8.67 -11.71 -2.00
C SER A 156 -9.78 -10.97 -1.24
N ASP A 157 -9.64 -9.65 -1.02
CA ASP A 157 -10.64 -8.85 -0.33
C ASP A 157 -11.89 -8.65 -1.20
N LYS A 158 -13.04 -9.12 -0.69
CA LYS A 158 -14.33 -9.03 -1.37
C LYS A 158 -14.92 -7.62 -1.41
N ASN A 159 -14.36 -6.69 -0.63
CA ASN A 159 -14.82 -5.30 -0.60
C ASN A 159 -14.26 -4.46 -1.77
N ARG A 160 -13.24 -4.96 -2.47
CA ARG A 160 -12.69 -4.29 -3.67
C ARG A 160 -13.35 -4.86 -4.93
N THR A 161 -13.61 -3.99 -5.90
CA THR A 161 -14.17 -4.45 -7.17
C THR A 161 -13.08 -5.12 -8.03
N PRO A 162 -13.42 -6.08 -8.90
CA PRO A 162 -12.44 -6.66 -9.82
C PRO A 162 -11.73 -5.61 -10.70
N ALA A 163 -12.42 -4.52 -11.06
CA ALA A 163 -11.86 -3.42 -11.82
C ALA A 163 -10.77 -2.66 -11.04
N ASP A 164 -10.92 -2.51 -9.73
CA ASP A 164 -9.92 -1.89 -8.87
C ASP A 164 -8.72 -2.81 -8.60
N ILE A 165 -8.97 -4.13 -8.52
CA ILE A 165 -7.94 -5.13 -8.19
C ILE A 165 -7.03 -5.41 -9.38
N LEU A 166 -7.59 -5.51 -10.60
CA LEU A 166 -6.87 -6.03 -11.76
C LEU A 166 -5.55 -5.28 -12.07
N PRO A 167 -5.51 -3.94 -12.14
CA PRO A 167 -4.26 -3.22 -12.43
C PRO A 167 -3.19 -3.44 -11.36
N ASP A 168 -3.59 -3.52 -10.09
CA ASP A 168 -2.66 -3.75 -8.98
C ASP A 168 -2.10 -5.18 -9.01
N LEU A 169 -2.94 -6.17 -9.36
CA LEU A 169 -2.54 -7.56 -9.50
C LEU A 169 -1.60 -7.77 -10.68
N GLU A 170 -1.84 -7.12 -11.82
CA GLU A 170 -0.93 -7.16 -12.97
C GLU A 170 0.45 -6.59 -12.61
N ASN A 171 0.49 -5.43 -11.95
CA ASN A 171 1.75 -4.87 -11.42
C ASN A 171 2.42 -5.82 -10.42
N ALA A 172 1.66 -6.49 -9.55
CA ALA A 172 2.22 -7.44 -8.60
C ALA A 172 2.82 -8.67 -9.28
N ILE A 173 2.24 -9.14 -10.39
CA ILE A 173 2.79 -10.24 -11.18
C ILE A 173 4.09 -9.84 -11.87
N GLU A 174 4.20 -8.61 -12.36
CA GLU A 174 5.47 -8.11 -12.93
C GLU A 174 6.57 -8.03 -11.88
N VAL A 175 6.23 -7.56 -10.68
CA VAL A 175 7.17 -7.38 -9.55
C VAL A 175 7.53 -8.72 -8.89
N PHE A 176 6.59 -9.66 -8.83
CA PHE A 176 6.72 -10.99 -8.21
C PHE A 176 6.34 -12.10 -9.20
N PRO A 177 7.12 -12.31 -10.27
CA PRO A 177 6.75 -13.20 -11.39
C PRO A 177 6.69 -14.68 -11.01
N ASN A 178 7.24 -15.06 -9.86
CA ASN A 178 7.26 -16.44 -9.38
C ASN A 178 6.14 -16.74 -8.36
N ASN A 179 5.36 -15.75 -7.95
CA ASN A 179 4.24 -15.97 -7.04
C ASN A 179 3.13 -16.77 -7.74
N LYS A 180 2.89 -18.00 -7.26
CA LYS A 180 1.89 -18.91 -7.84
C LYS A 180 0.46 -18.49 -7.54
N GLU A 181 0.22 -17.83 -6.40
CA GLU A 181 -1.12 -17.42 -6.01
C GLU A 181 -1.62 -16.25 -6.86
N PHE A 182 -0.77 -15.27 -7.19
CA PHE A 182 -1.13 -14.18 -8.10
C PHE A 182 -1.56 -14.70 -9.48
N LYS A 183 -0.81 -15.65 -10.05
CA LYS A 183 -1.17 -16.31 -11.32
C LYS A 183 -2.49 -17.08 -11.25
N LYS A 184 -2.83 -17.61 -10.08
CA LYS A 184 -4.10 -18.32 -9.82
C LYS A 184 -5.27 -17.37 -9.59
N ILE A 185 -5.04 -16.19 -9.03
CA ILE A 185 -6.05 -15.16 -8.79
C ILE A 185 -6.38 -14.40 -10.10
N LEU A 186 -5.39 -14.12 -10.95
CA LEU A 186 -5.55 -13.32 -12.17
C LEU A 186 -6.74 -13.74 -13.06
N PRO A 187 -6.86 -15.00 -13.52
CA PRO A 187 -7.96 -15.38 -14.39
C PRO A 187 -9.33 -15.27 -13.70
N LYS A 188 -9.39 -15.42 -12.37
CA LYS A 188 -10.63 -15.27 -11.60
C LYS A 188 -11.08 -13.81 -11.54
N ILE A 189 -10.14 -12.89 -11.31
CA ILE A 189 -10.42 -11.46 -11.28
C ILE A 189 -10.78 -10.94 -12.67
N GLN A 190 -10.09 -11.39 -13.71
CA GLN A 190 -10.44 -11.06 -15.11
C GLN A 190 -11.85 -11.51 -15.47
N LYS A 191 -12.21 -12.75 -15.12
CA LYS A 191 -13.58 -13.27 -15.34
C LYS A 191 -14.61 -12.49 -14.54
N ALA A 192 -14.36 -12.25 -13.25
CA ALA A 192 -15.26 -11.49 -12.40
C ALA A 192 -15.47 -10.05 -12.88
N LYS A 193 -14.42 -9.42 -13.45
CA LYS A 193 -14.54 -8.09 -14.06
C LYS A 193 -15.52 -8.11 -15.24
N ILE A 194 -15.36 -9.07 -16.16
CA ILE A 194 -16.26 -9.23 -17.31
C ILE A 194 -17.69 -9.49 -16.84
N GLU A 195 -17.89 -10.37 -15.85
CA GLU A 195 -19.22 -10.67 -15.30
C GLU A 195 -19.90 -9.41 -14.70
N VAL A 196 -19.14 -8.59 -13.96
CA VAL A 196 -19.64 -7.32 -13.38
C VAL A 196 -19.96 -6.29 -14.47
N GLU A 197 -19.10 -6.16 -15.48
CA GLU A 197 -19.32 -5.24 -16.61
C GLU A 197 -20.54 -5.68 -17.44
N ALA A 198 -20.69 -6.98 -17.68
CA ALA A 198 -21.83 -7.55 -18.39
C ALA A 198 -23.15 -7.34 -17.62
N GLU A 199 -23.18 -7.61 -16.32
CA GLU A 199 -24.39 -7.41 -15.51
C GLU A 199 -24.76 -5.92 -15.46
N ARG A 200 -23.79 -5.03 -15.28
CA ARG A 200 -24.03 -3.58 -15.35
C ARG A 200 -24.60 -3.17 -16.70
N TYR A 201 -24.06 -3.69 -17.80
CA TYR A 201 -24.54 -3.37 -19.15
C TYR A 201 -25.96 -3.88 -19.37
N TYR A 202 -26.26 -5.10 -18.93
CA TYR A 202 -27.62 -5.64 -18.97
C TYR A 202 -28.59 -4.81 -18.11
N GLY A 203 -28.14 -4.31 -16.95
CA GLY A 203 -28.91 -3.44 -16.07
C GLY A 203 -29.55 -2.24 -16.79
N TYR A 204 -28.89 -1.65 -17.79
CA TYR A 204 -29.47 -0.59 -18.60
C TYR A 204 -30.68 -1.05 -19.43
N ALA A 205 -30.67 -2.29 -19.93
CA ALA A 205 -31.83 -2.87 -20.59
C ALA A 205 -32.98 -3.13 -19.61
N ASP A 206 -32.67 -3.58 -18.40
CA ASP A 206 -33.66 -3.76 -17.33
C ASP A 206 -34.33 -2.43 -16.95
N GLU A 207 -33.55 -1.36 -16.79
CA GLU A 207 -34.09 -0.02 -16.52
C GLU A 207 -35.05 0.46 -17.61
N GLU A 208 -34.69 0.31 -18.89
CA GLU A 208 -35.56 0.73 -20.00
C GLU A 208 -36.82 -0.14 -20.09
N TRP A 209 -36.73 -1.42 -19.75
CA TRP A 209 -37.89 -2.30 -19.68
C TRP A 209 -38.87 -1.91 -18.57
N GLU A 210 -38.36 -1.57 -17.39
CA GLU A 210 -39.20 -1.04 -16.31
C GLU A 210 -39.89 0.26 -16.73
N LYS A 211 -39.17 1.17 -17.38
CA LYS A 211 -39.76 2.41 -17.92
C LYS A 211 -40.83 2.10 -18.98
N TYR A 212 -40.63 1.10 -19.85
CA TYR A 212 -41.65 0.63 -20.79
C TYR A 212 -42.92 0.15 -20.08
N LYS A 213 -42.80 -0.70 -19.05
CA LYS A 213 -43.96 -1.23 -18.30
C LYS A 213 -44.79 -0.13 -17.65
N ASN A 214 -44.12 0.91 -17.16
CA ASN A 214 -44.74 2.04 -16.46
C ASN A 214 -45.20 3.18 -17.40
N ALA A 215 -44.87 3.13 -18.69
CA ALA A 215 -45.19 4.18 -19.63
C ALA A 215 -46.70 4.21 -19.96
N LYS A 216 -47.32 5.40 -19.86
CA LYS A 216 -48.74 5.59 -20.15
C LYS A 216 -49.05 5.77 -21.64
N SER A 217 -48.14 6.40 -22.39
CA SER A 217 -48.37 6.70 -23.81
C SER A 217 -47.72 5.67 -24.73
N LEU A 218 -48.36 5.37 -25.86
CA LEU A 218 -47.85 4.47 -26.89
C LEU A 218 -46.48 4.93 -27.41
N LYS A 219 -46.32 6.24 -27.69
CA LYS A 219 -45.05 6.83 -28.14
C LYS A 219 -43.91 6.56 -27.14
N ALA A 220 -44.18 6.70 -25.84
CA ALA A 220 -43.19 6.42 -24.81
C ALA A 220 -42.85 4.93 -24.75
N LYS A 221 -43.87 4.05 -24.76
CA LYS A 221 -43.67 2.59 -24.81
C LYS A 221 -42.77 2.16 -25.96
N ILE A 222 -43.03 2.63 -27.18
CA ILE A 222 -42.22 2.34 -28.37
C ILE A 222 -40.77 2.82 -28.16
N SER A 223 -40.59 4.04 -27.63
CA SER A 223 -39.26 4.60 -27.40
C SER A 223 -38.44 3.79 -26.39
N PHE A 224 -39.05 3.40 -25.26
CA PHE A 224 -38.41 2.56 -24.25
C PHE A 224 -38.06 1.16 -24.79
N LEU A 225 -38.97 0.53 -25.56
CA LEU A 225 -38.70 -0.76 -26.22
C LEU A 225 -37.52 -0.69 -27.19
N LYS A 226 -37.44 0.37 -28.01
CA LYS A 226 -36.30 0.57 -28.93
C LYS A 226 -34.97 0.73 -28.19
N ARG A 227 -34.93 1.49 -27.08
CA ARG A 227 -33.71 1.63 -26.27
C ARG A 227 -33.34 0.33 -25.55
N CYS A 228 -34.33 -0.37 -24.98
CA CYS A 228 -34.13 -1.68 -24.37
C CYS A 228 -33.50 -2.66 -25.40
N LYS A 229 -34.05 -2.73 -26.62
CA LYS A 229 -33.48 -3.55 -27.71
C LYS A 229 -32.05 -3.13 -28.05
N ALA A 230 -31.76 -1.83 -28.13
CA ALA A 230 -30.42 -1.34 -28.41
C ALA A 230 -29.41 -1.77 -27.32
N TYR A 231 -29.78 -1.67 -26.03
CA TYR A 231 -28.94 -2.16 -24.94
C TYR A 231 -28.79 -3.68 -24.95
N LEU A 232 -29.82 -4.46 -25.28
CA LEU A 232 -29.68 -5.92 -25.39
C LEU A 232 -28.79 -6.33 -26.57
N ASN A 233 -28.88 -5.63 -27.70
CA ASN A 233 -27.97 -5.84 -28.83
C ASN A 233 -26.52 -5.51 -28.46
N GLY A 234 -26.29 -4.36 -27.80
CA GLY A 234 -24.97 -4.01 -27.32
C GLY A 234 -24.43 -4.98 -26.26
N TYR A 235 -25.30 -5.54 -25.40
CA TYR A 235 -24.91 -6.59 -24.46
C TYR A 235 -24.44 -7.83 -25.22
N LEU A 236 -25.21 -8.29 -26.22
CA LEU A 236 -24.85 -9.48 -27.01
C LEU A 236 -23.62 -9.27 -27.89
N GLU A 237 -23.37 -8.05 -28.34
CA GLU A 237 -22.17 -7.68 -29.09
C GLU A 237 -20.91 -7.75 -28.21
N ASN A 238 -20.97 -7.16 -27.01
CA ASN A 238 -19.81 -7.07 -26.12
C ASN A 238 -19.62 -8.32 -25.23
N TYR A 239 -20.70 -9.03 -24.92
CA TYR A 239 -20.76 -10.12 -23.95
C TYR A 239 -21.58 -11.34 -24.47
N PRO A 240 -21.28 -11.87 -25.67
CA PRO A 240 -22.12 -12.89 -26.34
C PRO A 240 -22.26 -14.21 -25.56
N ASN A 241 -21.30 -14.53 -24.69
CA ASN A 241 -21.22 -15.79 -23.95
C ASN A 241 -21.53 -15.62 -22.45
N GLU A 242 -21.89 -14.41 -22.01
CA GLU A 242 -22.16 -14.14 -20.60
C GLU A 242 -23.55 -14.62 -20.18
N LYS A 243 -23.72 -14.79 -18.87
CA LYS A 243 -24.85 -15.52 -18.23
C LYS A 243 -26.24 -15.17 -18.78
N ARG A 244 -26.50 -13.92 -19.16
CA ARG A 244 -27.81 -13.44 -19.63
C ARG A 244 -27.95 -13.38 -21.15
N ALA A 245 -27.04 -13.96 -21.93
CA ALA A 245 -27.09 -13.92 -23.40
C ALA A 245 -28.36 -14.53 -23.98
N ASP A 246 -28.77 -15.72 -23.52
CA ASP A 246 -29.99 -16.34 -24.03
C ASP A 246 -31.27 -15.63 -23.56
N GLU A 247 -31.24 -15.04 -22.36
CA GLU A 247 -32.31 -14.16 -21.89
C GLU A 247 -32.42 -12.90 -22.76
N ALA A 248 -31.29 -12.28 -23.11
CA ALA A 248 -31.24 -11.12 -24.00
C ALA A 248 -31.86 -11.43 -25.37
N LYS A 249 -31.50 -12.57 -25.99
CA LYS A 249 -32.06 -13.01 -27.28
C LYS A 249 -33.59 -13.15 -27.21
N LYS A 250 -34.10 -13.89 -26.21
CA LYS A 250 -35.56 -14.08 -26.01
C LYS A 250 -36.29 -12.75 -25.78
N ARG A 251 -35.66 -11.82 -25.05
CA ARG A 251 -36.24 -10.52 -24.79
C ARG A 251 -36.23 -9.62 -26.02
N ILE A 252 -35.21 -9.69 -26.87
CA ILE A 252 -35.20 -9.02 -28.18
C ILE A 252 -36.33 -9.53 -29.06
N GLU A 253 -36.55 -10.85 -29.13
CA GLU A 253 -37.69 -11.44 -29.85
C GLU A 253 -39.02 -10.90 -29.32
N THR A 254 -39.19 -10.89 -28.01
CA THR A 254 -40.38 -10.32 -27.34
C THR A 254 -40.57 -8.84 -27.69
N ILE A 255 -39.50 -8.05 -27.74
CA ILE A 255 -39.55 -6.64 -28.12
C ILE A 255 -39.95 -6.49 -29.59
N ASN A 256 -39.43 -7.31 -30.50
CA ASN A 256 -39.78 -7.26 -31.91
C ASN A 256 -41.28 -7.49 -32.12
N SER A 257 -41.84 -8.54 -31.53
CA SER A 257 -43.28 -8.81 -31.62
C SER A 257 -44.15 -7.68 -31.04
N LYS A 258 -43.64 -6.92 -30.06
CA LYS A 258 -44.34 -5.76 -29.50
C LYS A 258 -44.22 -4.49 -30.33
N LEU A 259 -43.20 -4.41 -31.18
CA LEU A 259 -42.95 -3.28 -32.08
C LEU A 259 -43.57 -3.47 -33.47
N GLU A 260 -43.96 -4.69 -33.82
CA GLU A 260 -44.71 -5.03 -35.05
C GLU A 260 -46.23 -4.72 -34.95
N ILE A 261 -46.64 -4.04 -33.88
CA ILE A 261 -48.00 -3.49 -33.65
C ILE A 261 -48.02 -2.05 -34.15
#